data_AF-A0A5K1A1F5-F1
#
_entry.id   AF-A0A5K1A1F5-F1
#
_cell.length_a   1.000
_cell.length_b   1.000
_cell.length_c   1.000
_cell.angle_alpha   90.00
_cell.angle_beta   90.00
_cell.angle_gamma   90.00
#
_symmetry.space_group_name_H-M   'P 1'
#
loop_
_entity.id
_entity.type
_entity.pdbx_description
1 polymer ?
#
loop_
_entity_poly.entity_id
_entity_poly.type
_entity_poly.pdbx_seq_one_letter_code
_entity_poly.pdbx_strand_id
1 'polypeptide(L)' 'YCLWVIGNESTLISSGSVWKHLVLDAKQRGFFFNAGECKFLAQVIIETKQELDQLDDLLSEDSVLFMHSRWK' A
#
# COMPACT_ATOMS: atom_id res chain seq x y z
N TYR A 1 17.73 7.89 -12.16
CA TYR A 1 17.54 6.64 -11.40
C TYR A 1 16.75 6.99 -10.15
N CYS A 2 15.65 6.29 -9.87
CA CYS A 2 14.88 6.47 -8.64
C CYS A 2 14.78 5.13 -7.90
N LEU A 3 14.79 5.18 -6.57
CA LEU A 3 14.59 4.03 -5.71
C LEU A 3 13.16 4.06 -5.18
N TRP A 4 12.42 2.97 -5.38
CA TRP A 4 11.07 2.78 -4.84
C TRP A 4 11.13 1.72 -3.74
N VAL A 5 10.52 2.02 -2.60
CA VAL A 5 10.45 1.12 -1.44
C VAL A 5 8.98 0.94 -1.08
N ILE A 6 8.52 -0.32 -1.05
CA ILE A 6 7.15 -0.69 -0.67
C ILE A 6 7.23 -1.45 0.65
N GLY A 7 6.44 -1.05 1.65
CA GLY A 7 6.41 -1.73 2.94
C GLY A 7 5.46 -1.09 3.95
N ASN A 8 5.31 -1.73 5.11
CA ASN A 8 4.48 -1.23 6.20
C ASN A 8 5.20 -0.11 6.98
N GLU A 9 4.63 1.09 7.00
CA GLU A 9 5.23 2.25 7.66
C GLU A 9 5.53 1.99 9.15
N SER A 10 4.55 1.52 9.91
CA SER A 10 4.66 1.31 11.35
C SER A 10 5.80 0.34 11.67
N THR A 11 5.92 -0.75 10.90
CA THR A 11 7.01 -1.72 11.04
C THR A 11 8.36 -1.11 10.68
N LEU A 12 8.45 -0.35 9.58
CA LEU A 12 9.71 0.23 9.13
C LEU A 12 10.24 1.31 10.09
N ILE A 13 9.35 2.13 10.65
CA ILE A 13 9.72 3.14 11.65
C ILE A 13 10.13 2.51 12.99
N SER A 14 9.46 1.44 13.41
CA SER A 14 9.76 0.74 14.67
C SER A 14 11.00 -0.15 14.60
N SER A 15 11.49 -0.48 13.39
CA SER A 15 12.63 -1.37 13.19
C SER A 15 13.97 -0.90 13.79
N GLY A 16 14.11 0.39 14.13
CA GLY A 16 15.36 0.96 14.65
C GLY A 16 16.53 0.94 13.65
N SER A 17 16.27 0.62 12.39
CA SER A 17 17.28 0.43 11.34
C SER A 17 17.35 1.63 10.38
N VAL A 18 18.16 1.53 9.32
CA VAL A 18 18.22 2.53 8.23
C VAL A 18 16.84 2.80 7.62
N TRP A 19 15.92 1.85 7.67
CA TRP A 19 14.55 2.00 7.19
C TRP A 19 13.78 3.09 7.93
N LYS A 20 14.03 3.27 9.24
CA LYS A 20 13.42 4.36 10.01
C LYS A 20 13.83 5.72 9.45
N HIS A 21 15.12 5.90 9.19
CA HIS A 21 15.64 7.15 8.64
C HIS A 21 15.13 7.41 7.22
N LEU A 22 15.06 6.38 6.38
CA LEU A 22 14.52 6.48 5.02
C LEU A 22 13.04 6.89 5.02
N VAL A 23 12.21 6.29 5.88
CA VAL A 23 10.78 6.63 5.94
C VAL A 23 10.58 8.06 6.44
N LEU A 24 11.35 8.50 7.44
CA LEU A 24 11.27 9.88 7.95
C LEU A 24 11.72 10.91 6.91
N ASP A 25 12.80 10.65 6.17
CA ASP A 25 13.28 11.52 5.09
C ASP A 25 12.27 11.60 3.95
N ALA A 26 11.67 10.46 3.55
CA ALA A 26 10.61 10.43 2.54
C ALA A 26 9.39 11.26 2.96
N LYS A 27 8.96 11.16 4.23
CA LYS A 27 7.87 11.98 4.78
C LYS A 27 8.22 13.47 4.79
N GLN A 28 9.43 13.82 5.24
CA GLN A 28 9.88 15.21 5.29
C GLN A 28 9.91 15.87 3.89
N ARG A 29 10.26 15.10 2.86
CA ARG A 29 10.32 15.57 1.48
C ARG A 29 9.00 15.43 0.70
N GLY A 30 7.96 14.86 1.31
CA GLY A 30 6.67 14.62 0.64
C GLY A 30 6.66 13.47 -0.36
N PHE A 31 7.66 12.58 -0.33
CA PHE A 31 7.76 11.37 -1.17
C PHE A 31 7.27 10.11 -0.46
N PHE A 32 6.33 10.27 0.47
CA PHE A 32 5.68 9.17 1.16
C PHE A 32 4.24 9.04 0.67
N PHE A 33 3.89 7.89 0.11
CA PHE A 33 2.59 7.65 -0.52
C PHE A 33 1.88 6.48 0.14
N ASN A 34 0.64 6.67 0.57
CA ASN A 34 -0.20 5.61 1.10
C ASN A 34 -0.75 4.77 -0.06
N ALA A 35 -0.37 3.49 -0.11
CA ALA A 35 -0.85 2.56 -1.14
C ALA A 35 -2.37 2.35 -1.08
N GLY A 36 -2.97 2.41 0.11
CA GLY A 36 -4.42 2.28 0.30
C GLY A 36 -5.22 3.49 -0.17
N GLU A 37 -4.60 4.66 -0.28
CA GLU A 37 -5.24 5.89 -0.81
C GLU A 37 -4.96 6.10 -2.30
N CYS A 38 -4.03 5.33 -2.86
CA CYS A 38 -3.65 5.46 -4.25
C CYS A 38 -4.65 4.73 -5.14
N LYS A 39 -5.61 5.49 -5.68
CA LYS A 39 -6.62 5.00 -6.63
C LYS A 39 -6.01 4.28 -7.84
N PHE A 40 -4.84 4.71 -8.28
CA PHE A 40 -4.11 4.05 -9.37
C PHE A 40 -3.62 2.64 -8.96
N LEU A 41 -3.07 2.48 -7.75
CA LEU A 41 -2.68 1.18 -7.23
C LEU A 41 -3.90 0.27 -7.03
N ALA A 42 -5.00 0.80 -6.50
CA ALA A 42 -6.25 0.05 -6.39
C ALA A 42 -6.77 -0.39 -7.76
N GLN A 43 -6.72 0.49 -8.76
CA GLN A 43 -7.12 0.20 -10.13
C GLN A 43 -6.24 -0.88 -10.76
N VAL A 44 -4.91 -0.77 -10.65
CA VAL A 44 -3.97 -1.78 -11.16
C VAL A 44 -4.20 -3.14 -10.50
N ILE A 45 -4.49 -3.18 -9.19
CA ILE A 45 -4.82 -4.43 -8.49
C ILE A 45 -6.11 -5.05 -9.04
N ILE A 46 -7.15 -4.24 -9.29
CA ILE A 46 -8.42 -4.70 -9.87
C ILE A 46 -8.20 -5.22 -11.29
N GLU A 47 -7.51 -4.45 -12.14
CA GLU A 47 -7.20 -4.81 -13.53
C GLU A 47 -6.38 -6.11 -13.59
N THR A 48 -5.32 -6.22 -12.78
CA THR A 48 -4.49 -7.43 -12.70
C THR A 48 -5.29 -8.66 -12.27
N LYS A 49 -6.18 -8.51 -11.28
CA LYS A 49 -7.04 -9.62 -10.82
C LYS A 49 -8.14 -9.96 -11.80
N GLN A 50 -8.62 -8.99 -12.58
CA GLN A 50 -9.55 -9.22 -13.67
C GLN A 50 -8.89 -10.03 -14.79
N GLU A 51 -7.66 -9.69 -15.17
CA GLU A 51 -6.89 -10.46 -16.16
C GLU A 51 -6.59 -11.90 -15.71
N LEU A 52 -6.50 -12.12 -14.41
CA LEU A 52 -6.25 -13.44 -13.80
C LEU A 52 -7.53 -14.24 -13.48
N ASP A 53 -8.73 -13.72 -13.80
CA ASP A 53 -10.04 -14.28 -13.40
C ASP A 53 -10.15 -14.53 -11.88
N GLN A 54 -9.50 -13.67 -11.08
CA GLN A 54 -9.42 -13.75 -9.61
C GLN A 54 -10.19 -12.63 -8.90
N LEU A 55 -11.26 -12.15 -9.53
CA LEU A 55 -12.06 -11.06 -8.96
C LEU A 55 -12.75 -11.48 -7.65
N ASP A 56 -13.07 -12.76 -7.48
CA ASP A 56 -13.74 -13.29 -6.28
C ASP A 56 -12.89 -13.15 -5.01
N ASP A 57 -11.56 -13.16 -5.13
CA ASP A 57 -10.64 -12.93 -4.01
C ASP A 57 -10.79 -11.53 -3.40
N LEU A 58 -11.26 -10.56 -4.20
CA LEU A 58 -11.47 -9.18 -3.76
C LEU A 58 -12.68 -9.02 -2.85
N LEU A 59 -13.60 -10.00 -2.84
CA LEU A 59 -14.78 -10.03 -1.98
C LEU A 59 -14.50 -10.63 -0.60
N SER A 60 -13.28 -11.11 -0.36
CA SER A 60 -12.86 -11.59 0.96
C SER A 60 -12.76 -10.43 1.97
N GLU A 61 -13.10 -10.72 3.23
CA GLU A 61 -13.08 -9.75 4.34
C GLU A 61 -11.66 -9.14 4.55
N ASP A 62 -10.62 -9.88 4.15
CA ASP A 62 -9.21 -9.48 4.20
C ASP A 62 -8.72 -8.69 2.96
N SER A 63 -9.62 -8.41 2.02
CA SER A 63 -9.30 -7.68 0.79
C SER A 63 -8.84 -6.26 1.08
N VAL A 64 -7.69 -5.89 0.51
CA VAL A 64 -7.06 -4.57 0.64
C VAL A 64 -8.01 -3.43 0.21
N LEU A 65 -9.01 -3.73 -0.64
CA LEU A 65 -10.04 -2.78 -1.08
C LEU A 65 -11.08 -2.46 0.01
N PHE A 66 -11.35 -3.38 0.93
CA PHE A 66 -12.36 -3.22 1.97
C PHE A 66 -11.79 -2.79 3.32
N MET A 67 -10.47 -2.70 3.47
CA MET A 67 -9.80 -2.27 4.71
C MET A 67 -10.24 -0.86 5.21
N HIS A 68 -10.79 -0.01 4.34
CA HIS A 68 -11.34 1.30 4.71
C HIS A 68 -12.88 1.37 4.64
N SER A 69 -13.53 0.27 4.29
CA SER A 69 -14.99 0.17 4.22
C SER A 69 -15.53 -0.15 5.61
N ARG A 70 -15.96 0.86 6.36
CA ARG A 70 -16.75 0.63 7.58
C ARG A 70 -18.11 0.07 7.17
N TRP A 71 -18.28 -1.24 7.27
CA TRP A 71 -19.59 -1.88 7.21
C TRP A 71 -20.43 -1.42 8.40
N LYS A 72 -21.70 -1.09 8.13
CA LYS A 72 -22.69 -0.65 9.11
C LYS A 72 -23.65 -1.80 9.41
#